data_AF-A0A7X8V7N6-F1
#
_entry.id   AF-A0A7X8V7N6-F1
#
_cell.length_a   1.000
_cell.length_b   1.000
_cell.length_c   1.000
_cell.angle_alpha   90.00
_cell.angle_beta   90.00
_cell.angle_gamma   90.00
#
_symmetry.space_group_name_H-M   'P 1'
#
loop_
_entity.id
_entity.type
_entity.pdbx_description
1 polymer ?
#
loop_
_entity_poly.entity_id
_entity_poly.type
_entity_poly.pdbx_seq_one_letter_code
_entity_poly.pdbx_strand_id
1 'polypeptide(L)'
;IDGDIGKPMEELIEKWSARYPEFAEAFRFYVDGFEDSISGEVHMLKPNPDIYEYFLERYSLKPEECVFIDDCVENIVGAALVGIKGIVFEDAGQLSAELEPLLSGENIR
;
A
#
# COMPACT_ATOMS: atom_id res chain seq x y z
N ILE A 1 -8.45 -11.14 -14.85
CA ILE A 1 -8.83 -10.33 -13.67
C ILE A 1 -10.03 -10.96 -12.95
N ASP A 2 -10.92 -11.70 -13.63
CA ASP A 2 -12.01 -12.49 -12.99
C ASP A 2 -11.59 -13.73 -12.17
N GLY A 3 -10.32 -14.14 -12.17
CA GLY A 3 -9.91 -15.44 -11.64
C GLY A 3 -9.72 -15.52 -10.12
N ASP A 4 -9.76 -14.39 -9.43
CA ASP A 4 -9.37 -14.27 -8.01
C ASP A 4 -10.53 -13.83 -7.10
N ILE A 5 -11.68 -13.45 -7.69
CA ILE A 5 -12.85 -12.98 -6.95
C ILE A 5 -13.47 -14.14 -6.14
N GLY A 6 -13.64 -13.93 -4.84
CA GLY A 6 -14.30 -14.88 -3.93
C GLY A 6 -13.44 -16.06 -3.47
N LYS A 7 -12.15 -16.07 -3.81
CA LYS A 7 -11.22 -17.09 -3.31
C LYS A 7 -10.67 -16.71 -1.93
N PRO A 8 -10.38 -17.70 -1.06
CA PRO A 8 -9.67 -17.46 0.18
C PRO A 8 -8.32 -16.81 -0.07
N MET A 9 -7.90 -15.89 0.80
CA MET A 9 -6.66 -15.14 0.63
C MET A 9 -5.44 -16.07 0.65
N GLU A 10 -5.48 -17.15 1.44
CA GLU A 10 -4.43 -18.16 1.53
C GLU A 10 -4.20 -18.87 0.19
N GLU A 11 -5.28 -19.15 -0.56
CA GLU A 11 -5.22 -19.76 -1.89
C GLU A 11 -4.57 -18.79 -2.89
N LEU A 12 -4.87 -17.49 -2.76
CA LEU A 12 -4.25 -16.46 -3.59
C LEU A 12 -2.75 -16.35 -3.28
N ILE A 13 -2.36 -16.31 -2.00
CA ILE A 13 -0.93 -16.26 -1.60
C ILE A 13 -0.16 -17.45 -2.16
N GLU A 14 -0.69 -18.67 -2.00
CA GLU A 14 -0.01 -19.88 -2.48
C GLU A 14 0.17 -19.83 -4.00
N LYS A 15 -0.90 -19.51 -4.72
CA LYS A 15 -0.89 -19.38 -6.19
C LYS A 15 0.13 -18.33 -6.66
N TRP A 16 0.13 -17.15 -6.06
CA TRP A 16 1.01 -16.05 -6.47
C TRP A 16 2.45 -16.28 -6.04
N SER A 17 2.69 -16.84 -4.85
CA SER A 17 4.03 -17.23 -4.39
C SER A 17 4.64 -18.33 -5.26
N ALA A 18 3.83 -19.30 -5.74
CA ALA A 18 4.30 -20.31 -6.68
C ALA A 18 4.63 -19.72 -8.06
N ARG A 19 3.90 -18.69 -8.49
CA ARG A 19 4.10 -18.02 -9.78
C ARG A 19 5.29 -17.05 -9.76
N TYR A 20 5.51 -16.36 -8.64
CA TYR A 20 6.58 -15.38 -8.45
C TYR A 20 7.26 -15.61 -7.08
N PRO A 21 8.11 -16.65 -6.98
CA PRO A 21 8.74 -17.04 -5.72
C PRO A 21 9.62 -15.93 -5.12
N GLU A 22 10.18 -15.06 -5.94
CA GLU A 22 10.96 -13.88 -5.53
C GLU A 22 10.13 -12.85 -4.74
N PHE A 23 8.80 -12.84 -4.90
CA PHE A 23 7.89 -11.94 -4.19
C PHE A 23 7.08 -12.64 -3.09
N ALA A 24 7.36 -13.92 -2.80
CA ALA A 24 6.59 -14.71 -1.84
C ALA A 24 6.53 -14.07 -0.43
N GLU A 25 7.59 -13.38 -0.01
CA GLU A 25 7.61 -12.64 1.26
C GLU A 25 6.72 -11.39 1.22
N ALA A 26 6.75 -10.64 0.12
CA ALA A 26 5.89 -9.48 -0.07
C ALA A 26 4.40 -9.85 -0.10
N PHE A 27 4.04 -10.99 -0.72
CA PHE A 27 2.66 -11.48 -0.71
C PHE A 27 2.18 -11.88 0.69
N ARG A 28 3.05 -12.47 1.52
CA ARG A 28 2.71 -12.77 2.91
C ARG A 28 2.53 -11.49 3.73
N PHE A 29 3.46 -10.54 3.59
CA PHE A 29 3.36 -9.24 4.25
C PHE A 29 2.06 -8.50 3.91
N TYR A 30 1.66 -8.51 2.63
CA TYR A 30 0.40 -7.92 2.19
C TYR A 30 -0.80 -8.50 2.95
N VAL A 31 -0.78 -9.80 3.25
CA VAL A 31 -1.87 -10.49 3.94
C VAL A 31 -1.88 -10.27 5.45
N ASP A 32 -0.70 -10.24 6.06
CA ASP A 32 -0.57 -9.92 7.49
C ASP A 32 -1.11 -8.51 7.82
N GLY A 33 -1.01 -7.57 6.87
CA GLY A 33 -1.60 -6.22 6.95
C GLY A 33 -2.96 -6.06 6.27
N PHE A 34 -3.53 -7.13 5.69
CA PHE A 34 -4.70 -7.03 4.82
C PHE A 34 -5.98 -6.67 5.58
N GLU A 35 -6.21 -7.24 6.76
CA GLU A 35 -7.41 -6.92 7.58
C GLU A 35 -7.47 -5.43 7.93
N ASP A 36 -6.34 -4.83 8.33
CA ASP A 36 -6.24 -3.40 8.61
C ASP A 36 -6.39 -2.54 7.32
N SER A 37 -6.15 -3.12 6.13
CA SER A 37 -6.17 -2.45 4.83
C SER A 37 -7.56 -2.37 4.17
N ILE A 38 -8.59 -3.03 4.72
CA ILE A 38 -9.96 -3.01 4.16
C ILE A 38 -10.80 -1.90 4.80
N SER A 39 -11.16 -0.89 4.00
CA SER A 39 -12.12 0.19 4.36
C SER A 39 -13.46 -0.30 4.98
N GLY A 40 -13.85 -1.55 4.74
CA GLY A 40 -15.09 -2.16 5.21
C GLY A 40 -15.14 -2.45 6.71
N GLU A 41 -14.00 -2.76 7.35
CA GLU A 41 -13.96 -3.07 8.79
C GLU A 41 -13.67 -1.84 9.66
N VAL A 42 -12.91 -0.89 9.13
CA VAL A 42 -12.61 0.40 9.78
C VAL A 42 -13.67 1.47 9.53
N HIS A 43 -14.61 1.27 8.61
CA HIS A 43 -15.66 2.23 8.22
C HIS A 43 -15.14 3.62 7.79
N MET A 44 -13.86 3.72 7.45
CA MET A 44 -13.20 4.93 6.93
C MET A 44 -12.90 4.73 5.45
N LEU A 45 -12.89 5.81 4.68
CA LEU A 45 -12.73 5.74 3.23
C LEU A 45 -11.80 6.85 2.73
N LYS A 46 -10.86 6.48 1.88
CA LYS A 46 -10.10 7.45 1.10
C LYS A 46 -11.05 8.29 0.23
N PRO A 47 -10.84 9.60 0.07
CA PRO A 47 -9.65 10.36 0.46
C PRO A 47 -9.78 11.07 1.82
N ASN A 48 -10.70 10.65 2.70
CA ASN A 48 -10.87 11.30 3.99
C ASN A 48 -9.57 11.17 4.83
N PRO A 49 -9.11 12.22 5.51
CA PRO A 49 -7.89 12.18 6.32
C PRO A 49 -7.85 11.09 7.40
N ASP A 50 -9.01 10.74 7.95
CA ASP A 50 -9.17 9.80 9.07
C ASP A 50 -8.57 8.41 8.80
N ILE A 51 -8.69 7.88 7.58
CA ILE A 51 -8.10 6.59 7.24
C ILE A 51 -6.57 6.62 7.26
N TYR A 52 -5.96 7.72 6.81
CA TYR A 52 -4.51 7.85 6.77
C TYR A 52 -3.93 8.07 8.17
N GLU A 53 -4.59 8.92 8.97
CA GLU A 53 -4.26 9.14 10.39
C GLU A 53 -4.34 7.82 11.17
N TYR A 54 -5.40 7.04 10.94
CA TYR A 54 -5.56 5.71 11.53
C TYR A 54 -4.36 4.79 11.24
N PHE A 55 -3.89 4.70 9.99
CA PHE A 55 -2.73 3.88 9.65
C PHE A 55 -1.45 4.37 10.33
N LEU A 56 -1.21 5.69 10.33
CA LEU A 56 -0.05 6.28 10.99
C LEU A 56 -0.02 5.93 12.49
N GLU A 57 -1.15 6.05 13.17
CA GLU A 57 -1.27 5.71 14.59
C GLU A 57 -1.14 4.20 14.85
N ARG A 58 -1.89 3.38 14.10
CA ARG A 58 -1.97 1.92 14.27
C ARG A 58 -0.61 1.24 14.13
N TYR A 59 0.24 1.76 13.26
CA TYR A 59 1.56 1.23 12.97
C TYR A 59 2.70 2.09 13.54
N SER A 60 2.37 3.16 14.28
CA SER A 60 3.35 4.09 14.88
C SER A 60 4.34 4.64 13.84
N LEU A 61 3.83 5.00 12.67
CA LEU A 61 4.61 5.51 11.54
C LEU A 61 4.69 7.04 11.56
N LYS A 62 5.79 7.59 11.06
CA LYS A 62 5.88 9.02 10.77
C LYS A 62 5.44 9.29 9.33
N PRO A 63 4.59 10.28 9.07
CA PRO A 63 4.10 10.56 7.72
C PRO A 63 5.24 10.87 6.74
N GLU A 64 6.30 11.55 7.20
CA GLU A 64 7.48 11.88 6.38
C GLU A 64 8.35 10.66 6.02
N GLU A 65 8.18 9.53 6.70
CA GLU A 65 8.85 8.25 6.42
C GLU A 65 7.97 7.32 5.56
N CYS A 66 6.77 7.78 5.17
CA CYS A 66 5.78 7.00 4.43
C CYS A 66 5.63 7.44 2.98
N VAL A 67 5.35 6.47 2.11
CA VAL A 67 4.91 6.69 0.73
C VAL A 67 3.58 5.97 0.51
N PHE A 68 2.59 6.68 -0.02
CA PHE A 68 1.28 6.15 -0.39
C PHE A 68 1.15 6.07 -1.91
N ILE A 69 0.72 4.91 -2.43
CA ILE A 69 0.62 4.65 -3.86
C ILE A 69 -0.82 4.24 -4.17
N ASP A 70 -1.46 4.92 -5.11
CA ASP A 70 -2.86 4.71 -5.50
C ASP A 70 -3.07 5.24 -6.92
N ASP A 71 -3.97 4.65 -7.70
CA ASP A 71 -4.29 5.09 -9.05
C ASP A 71 -5.30 6.26 -9.07
N CYS A 72 -5.96 6.54 -7.95
CA CYS A 72 -6.90 7.66 -7.80
C CYS A 72 -6.19 8.90 -7.24
N VAL A 73 -6.16 9.97 -8.05
CA VAL A 73 -5.51 11.26 -7.72
C VAL A 73 -6.07 11.85 -6.43
N GLU A 74 -7.38 11.73 -6.19
CA GLU A 74 -8.05 12.22 -4.99
C GLU A 74 -7.48 11.55 -3.73
N ASN A 75 -7.17 10.25 -3.79
CA ASN A 75 -6.57 9.50 -2.68
C ASN A 75 -5.13 9.96 -2.40
N ILE A 76 -4.39 10.33 -3.44
CA ILE A 76 -3.04 10.91 -3.30
C ILE A 76 -3.11 12.28 -2.63
N VAL A 77 -4.09 13.10 -3.00
CA VAL A 77 -4.33 14.40 -2.34
C VAL A 77 -4.71 14.21 -0.87
N GLY A 78 -5.59 13.24 -0.55
CA GLY A 78 -5.95 12.91 0.83
C GLY A 78 -4.74 12.54 1.69
N ALA A 79 -3.86 11.68 1.17
CA ALA A 79 -2.61 11.30 1.84
C ALA A 79 -1.68 12.50 2.06
N ALA A 80 -1.55 13.38 1.06
CA ALA A 80 -0.70 14.57 1.15
C ALA A 80 -1.16 15.56 2.24
N LEU A 81 -2.48 15.65 2.50
CA LEU A 81 -3.02 16.52 3.54
C LEU A 81 -2.57 16.13 4.96
N VAL A 82 -2.26 14.85 5.18
CA VAL A 82 -1.74 14.34 6.46
C VAL A 82 -0.21 14.20 6.47
N GLY A 83 0.47 14.72 5.45
CA GLY A 83 1.93 14.76 5.35
C GLY A 83 2.57 13.51 4.73
N ILE A 84 1.79 12.55 4.22
CA ILE A 84 2.32 11.37 3.54
C ILE A 84 2.66 11.73 2.10
N LYS A 85 3.84 11.31 1.63
CA LYS A 85 4.20 11.47 0.23
C LYS A 85 3.35 10.53 -0.63
N GLY A 86 2.63 11.07 -1.60
CA GLY A 86 1.82 10.28 -2.51
C GLY A 86 2.44 10.11 -3.91
N ILE A 87 2.23 8.95 -4.54
CA ILE A 87 2.57 8.65 -5.94
C ILE A 87 1.31 8.14 -6.65
N VAL A 88 0.91 8.80 -7.73
CA VAL A 88 -0.16 8.29 -8.60
C VAL A 88 0.40 7.11 -9.39
N PHE A 89 -0.22 5.93 -9.29
CA PHE A 89 0.21 4.76 -10.05
C PHE A 89 -0.35 4.77 -11.47
N GLU A 90 0.53 4.82 -12.46
CA GLU A 90 0.15 4.68 -13.88
C GLU A 90 0.65 3.35 -14.46
N ASP A 91 1.93 3.04 -14.21
CA ASP A 91 2.53 1.77 -14.58
C ASP A 91 3.77 1.46 -13.72
N ALA A 92 4.29 0.24 -13.85
CA ALA A 92 5.43 -0.23 -13.06
C ALA A 92 6.74 0.51 -13.35
N GLY A 93 6.94 1.00 -14.58
CA GLY A 93 8.14 1.74 -14.97
C GLY A 93 8.16 3.13 -14.34
N GLN A 94 7.04 3.84 -14.40
CA GLN A 94 6.84 5.12 -13.72
C GLN A 94 7.03 4.98 -12.21
N LEU A 95 6.36 4.01 -11.58
CA LEU A 95 6.47 3.78 -10.15
C LEU A 95 7.92 3.49 -9.72
N SER A 96 8.65 2.66 -10.46
CA SER A 96 10.04 2.34 -10.16
C SER A 96 10.94 3.58 -10.21
N ALA A 97 10.77 4.42 -11.24
CA ALA A 97 11.56 5.65 -11.40
C ALA A 97 11.30 6.66 -10.27
N GLU A 98 10.07 6.71 -9.74
CA GLU A 98 9.72 7.60 -8.62
C GLU A 98 10.11 7.04 -7.25
N LEU A 99 10.10 5.72 -7.06
CA LEU A 99 10.48 5.06 -5.81
C LEU A 99 12.00 4.97 -5.62
N GLU A 100 12.77 4.70 -6.67
CA GLU A 100 14.23 4.52 -6.56
C GLU A 100 14.94 5.65 -5.80
N PRO A 101 14.68 6.95 -6.07
CA PRO A 101 15.28 8.04 -5.32
C PRO A 101 14.90 8.08 -3.83
N LEU A 102 13.71 7.57 -3.47
CA LEU A 102 13.20 7.56 -2.10
C LEU A 102 13.80 6.44 -1.27
N LEU A 103 14.08 5.30 -1.92
CA LEU A 103 14.70 4.14 -1.29
C LEU A 103 16.23 4.23 -1.26
N SER A 104 16.84 4.97 -2.19
CA SER A 104 18.29 5.14 -2.29
C SER A 104 18.86 6.26 -1.41
N GLY A 105 18.00 7.08 -0.79
CA GLY A 105 18.41 8.14 0.13
C GLY A 105 18.84 7.62 1.50
N GLU A 106 19.91 8.19 2.06
CA GLU A 106 20.51 7.91 3.39
C GLU A 106 19.61 8.22 4.61
N ASN A 107 18.28 8.13 4.51
CA ASN A 107 17.33 8.49 5.57
C ASN A 107 16.45 7.32 6.09
N ILE A 108 16.88 6.07 5.88
CA ILE A 108 16.36 4.94 6.66
C ILE A 108 17.47 4.51 7.62
N ARG A 109 17.52 5.13 8.80
CA ARG A 109 18.31 4.70 9.96
C ARG A 109 17.50 4.77 11.23
#